data_AF-R9M7P3-F1
#
_entry.id   AF-R9M7P3-F1
#
_cell.length_a   1.000
_cell.length_b   1.000
_cell.length_c   1.000
_cell.angle_alpha   90.00
_cell.angle_beta   90.00
_cell.angle_gamma   90.00
#
_symmetry.space_group_name_H-M   'P 1'
#
loop_
_entity.id
_entity.type
_entity.pdbx_description
1 polymer ?
#
loop_
_entity_poly.entity_id
_entity_poly.type
_entity_poly.pdbx_seq_one_letter_code
_entity_poly.pdbx_strand_id
1 'polypeptide(L)'
;MAITFDELSKKTKDVAAVAADRAKDAVETVKVNVAIAGEQREMDKNYRTIGEWFVSEYEGEIPDAVRDLVEAVNASKAKIAELEASKPVREDSAAEVPESEKACPICGAVSDSKFCPHCGAPME
;
A
#
# COMPACT_ATOMS: atom_id res chain seq x y z
N MET A 1 65.11 3.92 5.07
CA MET A 1 64.20 4.62 5.98
C MET A 1 63.03 3.67 6.24
N ALA A 2 63.06 2.96 7.37
CA ALA A 2 62.04 1.96 7.67
C ALA A 2 60.77 2.68 8.15
N ILE A 3 59.67 2.48 7.44
CA ILE A 3 58.34 2.89 7.93
C ILE A 3 58.12 2.12 9.23
N THR A 4 58.03 2.83 10.36
CA THR A 4 57.86 2.19 11.67
C THR A 4 56.42 1.68 11.79
N PHE A 5 56.25 0.58 12.54
CA PHE A 5 54.93 -0.04 12.76
C PHE A 5 53.91 0.95 13.34
N ASP A 6 54.36 1.93 14.12
CA ASP A 6 53.53 3.01 14.67
C ASP A 6 52.97 3.96 13.60
N GLU A 7 53.74 4.31 12.57
CA GLU A 7 53.24 5.14 11.46
C GLU A 7 52.18 4.39 10.63
N LEU A 8 52.37 3.09 10.42
CA LEU A 8 51.39 2.25 9.74
C LEU A 8 50.11 2.10 10.56
N SER A 9 50.23 1.91 11.87
CA SER A 9 49.10 1.84 12.80
C SER A 9 48.31 3.15 12.84
N LYS A 10 48.99 4.30 12.91
CA LYS A 10 48.35 5.63 12.88
C LYS A 10 47.62 5.87 11.57
N LYS A 11 48.25 5.59 10.42
CA LYS A 11 47.62 5.75 9.10
C LYS A 11 46.40 4.85 8.93
N THR A 12 46.45 3.63 9.46
CA THR A 12 45.31 2.70 9.42
C THR A 12 44.13 3.21 10.26
N LYS A 13 44.41 3.78 11.44
CA LYS A 13 43.39 4.43 12.29
C LYS A 13 42.76 5.65 11.63
N ASP A 14 43.58 6.49 10.99
CA ASP A 14 43.10 7.69 10.29
C ASP A 14 42.18 7.31 9.11
N VAL A 15 42.55 6.29 8.34
CA VAL A 15 41.70 5.76 7.25
C VAL A 15 40.38 5.19 7.80
N ALA A 16 40.44 4.45 8.91
CA ALA A 16 39.24 3.91 9.55
C ALA A 16 38.31 5.03 10.08
N ALA A 17 38.87 6.08 10.67
CA ALA A 17 38.12 7.23 11.14
C ALA A 17 37.43 7.96 9.98
N VAL A 18 38.14 8.22 8.89
CA VAL A 18 37.57 8.86 7.69
C VAL A 18 36.46 7.99 7.08
N ALA A 19 36.65 6.67 7.01
CA ALA A 19 35.61 5.76 6.53
C ALA A 19 34.36 5.78 7.43
N ALA A 20 34.55 5.84 8.75
CA ALA A 20 33.45 5.93 9.71
C ALA A 20 32.67 7.25 9.59
N ASP A 21 33.35 8.38 9.40
CA ASP A 21 32.68 9.67 9.23
C ASP A 21 31.93 9.75 7.90
N ARG A 22 32.51 9.22 6.80
CA ARG A 22 31.78 9.08 5.53
C ARG A 22 30.55 8.20 5.65
N ALA A 23 30.61 7.13 6.44
CA ALA A 23 29.46 6.28 6.69
C ALA A 23 28.37 7.02 7.50
N LYS A 24 28.74 7.85 8.47
CA LYS A 24 27.78 8.70 9.21
C LYS A 24 27.11 9.72 8.28
N ASP A 25 27.88 10.44 7.46
CA ASP A 25 27.34 11.42 6.51
C ASP A 25 26.34 10.76 5.53
N ALA A 26 26.66 9.55 5.07
CA ALA A 26 25.77 8.77 4.21
C ALA A 26 24.47 8.39 4.93
N VAL A 27 24.54 7.98 6.21
CA VAL A 27 23.35 7.66 7.02
C VAL A 27 22.49 8.91 7.25
N GLU A 28 23.10 10.07 7.54
CA GLU A 28 22.36 11.32 7.70
C GLU A 28 21.67 11.73 6.40
N THR A 29 22.37 11.62 5.26
CA THR A 29 21.78 11.89 3.94
C THR A 29 20.59 10.96 3.66
N VAL A 30 20.72 9.66 3.96
CA VAL A 30 19.61 8.70 3.79
C VAL A 30 18.43 9.05 4.69
N LYS A 31 18.66 9.43 5.95
CA LYS A 31 17.59 9.85 6.86
C LYS A 31 16.83 11.06 6.32
N VAL A 32 17.55 12.08 5.83
CA VAL A 32 16.94 13.27 5.22
C VAL A 32 16.13 12.88 3.98
N ASN A 33 16.67 12.04 3.10
CA ASN A 33 15.95 11.60 1.90
C ASN A 33 14.68 10.79 2.23
N VAL A 34 14.72 9.95 3.26
CA VAL A 34 13.54 9.21 3.73
C VAL A 34 12.48 10.16 4.28
N ALA A 35 12.88 11.18 5.04
CA ALA A 35 11.95 12.20 5.52
C ALA A 35 11.31 12.98 4.36
N ILE A 36 12.10 13.40 3.37
CA ILE A 36 11.62 14.08 2.16
C ILE A 36 10.62 13.18 1.41
N ALA A 37 10.96 11.92 1.21
CA ALA A 37 10.06 10.97 0.54
C ALA A 37 8.77 10.74 1.33
N GLY A 38 8.83 10.80 2.66
CA GLY A 38 7.65 10.78 3.53
C GLY A 38 6.74 11.97 3.27
N GLU A 39 7.28 13.18 3.33
CA GLU A 39 6.52 14.41 3.07
C GLU A 39 5.94 14.47 1.65
N GLN A 40 6.70 14.02 0.64
CA GLN A 40 6.21 13.95 -0.74
C GLN A 40 4.99 13.03 -0.85
N ARG A 41 4.99 11.88 -0.18
CA ARG A 41 3.84 10.96 -0.18
C ARG A 41 2.62 11.56 0.50
N GLU A 42 2.80 12.27 1.61
CA GLU A 42 1.69 12.94 2.30
C GLU A 42 1.15 14.10 1.47
N MET A 43 2.02 14.87 0.83
CA MET A 43 1.64 15.92 -0.12
C MET A 43 0.80 15.34 -1.28
N ASP A 44 1.22 14.24 -1.89
CA ASP A 44 0.50 13.60 -2.99
C ASP A 44 -0.90 13.11 -2.56
N LYS A 45 -1.01 12.52 -1.36
CA LYS A 45 -2.31 12.15 -0.78
C LYS A 45 -3.20 13.36 -0.59
N ASN A 46 -2.67 14.42 0.00
CA ASN A 46 -3.42 15.64 0.24
C ASN A 46 -3.91 16.26 -1.07
N TYR A 47 -3.07 16.35 -2.10
CA TYR A 47 -3.49 16.85 -3.41
C TYR A 47 -4.56 15.98 -4.05
N ARG A 48 -4.46 14.64 -3.92
CA ARG A 48 -5.50 13.73 -4.41
C ARG A 48 -6.82 13.98 -3.68
N THR A 49 -6.83 14.04 -2.35
CA THR A 49 -8.03 14.30 -1.56
C THR A 49 -8.65 15.66 -1.90
N ILE A 50 -7.83 16.70 -2.06
CA ILE A 50 -8.29 18.02 -2.49
C ILE A 50 -8.94 17.94 -3.88
N GLY A 51 -8.30 17.27 -4.84
CA GLY A 51 -8.85 17.11 -6.19
C GLY A 51 -10.14 16.31 -6.23
N GLU A 52 -10.24 15.24 -5.43
CA GLU A 52 -11.46 14.44 -5.29
C GLU A 52 -12.60 15.30 -4.75
N TRP A 53 -12.37 16.04 -3.67
CA TRP A 53 -13.34 16.99 -3.10
C TRP A 53 -13.72 18.08 -4.09
N PHE A 54 -12.75 18.63 -4.83
CA PHE A 54 -13.00 19.68 -5.82
C PHE A 54 -13.91 19.21 -6.95
N VAL A 55 -13.81 17.95 -7.37
CA VAL A 55 -14.68 17.44 -8.44
C VAL A 55 -16.03 16.94 -7.91
N SER A 56 -16.16 16.59 -6.63
CA SER A 56 -17.42 16.07 -6.06
C SER A 56 -18.27 17.12 -5.34
N GLU A 57 -17.66 17.99 -4.53
CA GLU A 57 -18.36 18.88 -3.60
C GLU A 57 -18.23 20.36 -3.95
N TYR A 58 -17.30 20.77 -4.82
CA TYR A 58 -17.12 22.18 -5.12
C TYR A 58 -18.21 22.71 -6.04
N GLU A 59 -18.99 23.68 -5.55
CA GLU A 59 -20.12 24.28 -6.28
C GLU A 59 -19.77 25.61 -6.98
N GLY A 60 -18.51 26.06 -6.90
CA GLY A 60 -18.08 27.32 -7.51
C GLY A 60 -17.72 27.22 -8.99
N GLU A 61 -17.37 28.36 -9.60
CA GLU A 61 -16.88 28.38 -10.98
C GLU A 61 -15.52 27.68 -11.09
N ILE A 62 -15.44 26.68 -11.96
CA ILE A 62 -14.19 25.96 -12.26
C ILE A 62 -13.28 26.87 -13.09
N PRO A 63 -12.04 27.15 -12.65
CA PRO A 63 -11.10 27.95 -13.42
C PRO A 63 -10.76 27.29 -14.76
N ASP A 64 -10.62 28.10 -15.82
CA ASP A 64 -10.30 27.60 -17.16
C ASP A 64 -9.03 26.73 -17.22
N ALA A 65 -8.04 27.03 -16.37
CA ALA A 65 -6.79 26.28 -16.31
C ALA A 65 -6.95 24.80 -15.92
N VAL A 66 -8.05 24.44 -15.24
CA VAL A 66 -8.32 23.08 -14.76
C VAL A 66 -9.62 22.49 -15.32
N ARG A 67 -10.36 23.25 -16.13
CA ARG A 67 -11.65 22.85 -16.72
C ARG A 67 -11.53 21.53 -17.47
N ASP A 68 -10.57 21.42 -18.39
CA ASP A 68 -10.35 20.22 -19.20
C ASP A 68 -10.03 18.99 -18.33
N LEU A 69 -9.30 19.17 -17.22
CA LEU A 69 -8.97 18.09 -16.30
C LEU A 69 -10.21 17.62 -15.53
N VAL A 70 -11.06 18.54 -15.07
CA VAL A 70 -12.32 18.20 -14.40
C VAL A 70 -13.27 17.47 -15.36
N GLU A 71 -13.39 17.94 -16.59
CA GLU A 71 -14.18 17.28 -17.63
C GLU A 71 -13.67 15.86 -17.92
N ALA A 72 -12.35 15.66 -18.04
CA ALA A 72 -11.75 14.35 -18.22
C ALA A 72 -12.01 13.40 -17.03
N VAL A 73 -11.96 13.91 -15.79
CA VAL A 73 -12.29 13.14 -14.59
C VAL A 73 -13.76 12.74 -14.59
N ASN A 74 -14.67 13.65 -14.92
CA ASN A 74 -16.11 13.36 -14.99
C ASN A 74 -16.46 12.37 -16.11
N ALA A 75 -15.85 12.51 -17.28
CA ALA A 75 -15.97 11.54 -18.37
C ALA A 75 -15.47 10.15 -17.95
N SER A 76 -14.36 10.09 -17.20
CA SER A 76 -13.83 8.84 -16.66
C SER A 76 -14.77 8.21 -15.63
N LYS A 77 -15.36 9.02 -14.71
CA LYS A 77 -16.37 8.56 -13.74
C LYS A 77 -17.61 7.99 -14.45
N ALA A 78 -18.11 8.67 -15.48
CA ALA A 78 -19.23 8.18 -16.28
C ALA A 78 -18.91 6.84 -16.97
N LYS A 79 -17.73 6.75 -17.60
CA LYS A 79 -17.27 5.51 -18.23
C LYS A 79 -17.09 4.36 -17.22
N ILE A 80 -16.61 4.64 -16.00
CA ILE A 80 -16.52 3.64 -14.94
C ILE A 80 -17.92 3.14 -14.57
N ALA A 81 -18.89 4.04 -14.36
CA ALA A 81 -20.27 3.67 -14.06
C ALA A 81 -20.91 2.82 -15.19
N GLU A 82 -20.66 3.16 -16.45
CA GLU A 82 -21.09 2.34 -17.59
C GLU A 82 -20.43 0.95 -17.58
N LEU A 83 -19.12 0.89 -17.35
CA LEU A 83 -18.39 -0.38 -17.27
C LEU A 83 -18.89 -1.23 -16.10
N GLU A 84 -19.16 -0.63 -14.94
CA GLU A 84 -19.72 -1.30 -13.77
C GLU A 84 -21.15 -1.80 -14.01
N ALA A 85 -22.00 -1.02 -14.69
CA ALA A 85 -23.34 -1.44 -15.08
C ALA A 85 -23.33 -2.53 -16.17
N SER A 86 -22.29 -2.56 -17.02
CA SER A 86 -22.10 -3.58 -18.06
C SER A 86 -21.44 -4.86 -17.56
N LYS A 87 -20.91 -4.88 -16.33
CA LYS A 87 -20.46 -6.13 -15.73
C LYS A 87 -21.69 -7.03 -15.62
N PRO A 88 -21.70 -8.21 -16.27
CA PRO A 88 -22.73 -9.19 -15.95
C PRO A 88 -22.61 -9.42 -14.44
N VAL A 89 -23.75 -9.40 -13.75
CA VAL A 89 -23.87 -9.97 -12.41
C VAL A 89 -23.52 -11.44 -12.57
N ARG A 90 -22.22 -11.77 -12.57
CA ARG A 90 -21.80 -12.96 -11.87
C ARG A 90 -22.20 -12.65 -10.45
N GLU A 91 -23.24 -13.34 -10.02
CA GLU A 91 -23.53 -13.58 -8.62
C GLU A 91 -22.22 -13.98 -7.94
N ASP A 92 -21.42 -13.01 -7.50
CA ASP A 92 -20.71 -13.16 -6.25
C ASP A 92 -21.80 -13.13 -5.20
N SER A 93 -22.36 -14.32 -5.02
CA SER A 93 -23.11 -14.86 -3.92
C SER A 93 -22.72 -14.20 -2.59
N ALA A 94 -23.23 -13.00 -2.35
CA ALA A 94 -23.41 -12.44 -1.03
C ALA A 94 -24.79 -12.89 -0.55
N ALA A 95 -24.79 -14.04 0.12
CA ALA A 95 -25.79 -14.43 1.11
C ALA A 95 -27.25 -14.52 0.63
N GLU A 96 -27.53 -15.52 -0.20
CA GLU A 96 -28.69 -16.36 0.10
C GLU A 96 -28.13 -17.72 0.53
N VAL A 97 -28.40 -18.08 1.78
CA VAL A 97 -28.11 -19.38 2.37
C VAL A 97 -29.26 -20.31 1.93
N PRO A 98 -29.04 -21.27 1.01
CA PRO A 98 -29.79 -22.50 1.06
C PRO A 98 -29.04 -23.44 2.01
N GLU A 99 -29.61 -23.55 3.20
CA GLU A 99 -29.52 -24.63 4.17
C GLU A 99 -28.77 -25.91 3.70
N SER A 100 -27.53 -26.09 4.14
CA SER A 100 -27.05 -27.41 4.62
C SER A 100 -25.73 -27.29 5.39
N GLU A 101 -25.68 -26.40 6.38
CA GLU A 101 -24.62 -26.40 7.38
C GLU A 101 -24.76 -27.66 8.24
N LYS A 102 -24.01 -28.72 7.93
CA LYS A 102 -24.01 -29.95 8.73
C LYS A 102 -23.06 -29.77 9.92
N ALA A 103 -23.58 -29.97 11.14
CA ALA A 103 -22.76 -29.99 12.35
C ALA A 103 -22.03 -31.33 12.46
N CYS A 104 -20.74 -31.29 12.78
CA CYS A 104 -19.95 -32.50 12.95
C CYS A 104 -20.47 -33.32 14.16
N PRO A 105 -20.83 -34.61 13.99
CA PRO A 105 -21.35 -35.42 15.09
C PRO A 105 -20.31 -35.71 16.19
N ILE A 106 -19.02 -35.46 15.93
CA ILE A 106 -17.93 -35.72 16.87
C ILE A 106 -17.57 -34.47 17.69
N CYS A 107 -17.45 -33.30 17.04
CA CYS A 107 -16.93 -32.09 17.69
C CYS A 107 -17.86 -30.87 17.61
N GLY A 108 -18.99 -30.97 16.92
CA GLY A 108 -19.97 -29.88 16.79
C GLY A 108 -19.55 -28.75 15.85
N ALA A 109 -18.36 -28.78 15.26
CA ALA A 109 -17.95 -27.79 14.28
C ALA A 109 -18.85 -27.85 13.04
N VAL A 110 -19.29 -26.68 12.58
CA VAL A 110 -20.14 -26.52 11.40
C VAL A 110 -19.24 -26.32 10.20
N SER A 111 -19.40 -27.17 9.18
CA SER A 111 -18.65 -27.05 7.92
C SER A 111 -19.43 -27.69 6.78
N ASP A 112 -19.24 -27.17 5.58
CA ASP A 112 -19.77 -27.68 4.31
C ASP A 112 -18.87 -28.74 3.64
N SER A 113 -17.70 -29.02 4.23
CA SER A 113 -16.72 -29.99 3.71
C SER A 113 -17.08 -31.44 4.04
N LYS A 114 -16.70 -32.37 3.14
CA LYS A 114 -16.89 -33.83 3.31
C LYS A 114 -16.18 -34.41 4.55
N PHE A 115 -15.21 -33.69 5.09
CA PHE A 115 -14.51 -34.00 6.34
C PHE A 115 -14.44 -32.75 7.22
N CYS A 116 -14.59 -32.92 8.53
CA CYS A 116 -14.54 -31.81 9.48
C CYS A 116 -13.13 -31.19 9.55
N PRO A 117 -12.97 -29.87 9.40
CA PRO A 117 -11.66 -29.21 9.45
C PRO A 117 -11.04 -29.21 10.85
N HIS A 118 -11.84 -29.44 11.90
CA HIS A 118 -11.37 -29.41 13.28
C HIS A 118 -10.93 -30.80 13.81
N CYS A 119 -11.62 -31.87 13.41
CA CYS A 119 -11.33 -33.22 13.92
C CYS A 119 -11.11 -34.29 12.84
N GLY A 120 -11.27 -33.96 11.55
CA GLY A 120 -11.05 -34.88 10.43
C GLY A 120 -12.13 -35.95 10.23
N ALA A 121 -13.21 -35.95 11.02
CA ALA A 121 -14.28 -36.92 10.88
C ALA A 121 -15.05 -36.73 9.56
N PRO A 122 -15.45 -37.82 8.88
CA PRO A 122 -16.30 -37.73 7.70
C PRO A 122 -17.67 -37.15 8.08
N MET A 123 -18.11 -36.15 7.32
CA MET A 123 -19.39 -35.48 7.49
C MET A 123 -20.37 -36.13 6.51
N GLU A 124 -21.21 -37.05 7.00
CA GLU A 124 -22.30 -37.66 6.22
C GLU A 124 -23.60 -36.84 6.30
#